data_AF-A0AAE8LPQ8-F1
#
_entry.id   AF-A0AAE8LPQ8-F1
#
_cell.length_a   1.000
_cell.length_b   1.000
_cell.length_c   1.000
_cell.angle_alpha   90.00
_cell.angle_beta   90.00
_cell.angle_gamma   90.00
#
_symmetry.space_group_name_H-M   'P 1'
#
loop_
_entity.id
_entity.type
_entity.pdbx_description
1 polymer ?
#
loop_
_entity_poly.entity_id
_entity_poly.type
_entity_poly.pdbx_seq_one_letter_code
_entity_poly.pdbx_strand_id
1 'polypeptide(L)'
;MMKTSKPQQTQATVLKQIRETLSLTQFEFAAKTGISLSTIQRAESGQREPNLSYEQWKKFTSIARQAGFDPEKLPDRLSEKVAI
;
A
#
# COMPACT_ATOMS: atom_id res chain seq x y z
N MET A 1 17.50 -6.23 23.25
CA MET A 1 16.41 -5.61 24.04
C MET A 1 15.41 -5.00 23.06
N MET A 2 14.16 -5.43 23.18
CA MET A 2 13.05 -5.02 22.33
C MET A 2 12.83 -3.51 22.44
N LYS A 3 12.84 -2.79 21.32
CA LYS A 3 12.31 -1.42 21.28
C LYS A 3 10.79 -1.55 21.14
N THR A 4 10.10 -1.67 22.27
CA THR A 4 8.66 -1.51 22.36
C THR A 4 8.33 -0.02 22.22
N SER A 5 8.42 0.47 20.99
CA SER A 5 7.87 1.78 20.64
C SER A 5 6.36 1.62 20.56
N LYS A 6 5.60 2.36 21.38
CA LYS A 6 4.15 2.55 21.22
C LYS A 6 3.84 2.74 19.72
N PRO A 7 2.82 2.09 19.12
CA PRO A 7 2.53 2.33 17.71
C PRO A 7 2.07 3.78 17.60
N GLN A 8 3.00 4.62 17.16
CA GLN A 8 2.71 5.98 16.76
C GLN A 8 1.62 5.85 15.71
N GLN A 9 0.43 6.38 16.01
CA GLN A 9 -0.73 6.41 15.13
C GLN A 9 -0.40 7.34 13.96
N THR A 10 0.52 6.87 13.11
CA THR A 10 1.04 7.55 11.96
C THR A 10 0.10 7.12 10.86
N GLN A 11 -0.74 8.05 10.38
CA GLN A 11 -1.63 7.80 9.26
C GLN A 11 -0.82 7.10 8.14
N ALA A 12 -1.14 5.83 7.89
CA ALA A 12 -0.47 5.02 6.88
C ALA A 12 -1.19 5.26 5.55
N THR A 13 -0.47 5.13 4.44
CA THR A 13 -1.13 5.20 3.14
C THR A 13 -1.87 3.90 2.86
N VAL A 14 -2.85 3.96 1.97
CA VAL A 14 -3.64 2.78 1.54
C VAL A 14 -2.73 1.64 1.10
N LEU A 15 -1.72 1.94 0.27
CA LEU A 15 -0.74 0.96 -0.20
C LEU A 15 -0.03 0.26 0.95
N LYS A 16 0.40 1.02 1.96
CA LYS A 16 1.10 0.49 3.12
C LYS A 16 0.18 -0.40 3.96
N GLN A 17 -1.06 0.03 4.19
CA GLN A 17 -2.04 -0.73 4.97
C GLN A 17 -2.37 -2.08 4.30
N ILE A 18 -2.67 -2.08 2.99
CA ILE A 18 -2.96 -3.30 2.24
C ILE A 18 -1.77 -4.27 2.30
N ARG A 19 -0.55 -3.75 2.08
CA ARG A 19 0.68 -4.54 2.12
C ARG A 19 0.90 -5.19 3.48
N GLU A 20 0.78 -4.41 4.56
CA GLU A 20 1.01 -4.86 5.92
C GLU A 20 -0.07 -5.84 6.40
N THR A 21 -1.32 -5.67 5.96
CA THR A 21 -2.41 -6.62 6.22
C THR A 21 -2.10 -8.01 5.65
N LEU A 22 -1.43 -8.06 4.50
CA LEU A 22 -0.98 -9.31 3.89
C LEU A 22 0.38 -9.79 4.39
N SER A 23 0.97 -9.11 5.37
CA SER A 23 2.32 -9.39 5.90
C SER A 23 3.41 -9.43 4.82
N LEU A 24 3.28 -8.62 3.78
CA LEU A 24 4.24 -8.56 2.67
C LEU A 24 5.32 -7.50 2.92
N THR A 25 6.54 -7.79 2.49
CA THR A 25 7.58 -6.78 2.31
C THR A 25 7.26 -5.86 1.13
N GLN A 26 7.88 -4.68 1.07
CA GLN A 26 7.72 -3.77 -0.08
C GLN A 26 8.19 -4.42 -1.39
N PHE A 27 9.21 -5.28 -1.33
CA PHE A 27 9.73 -6.02 -2.48
C PHE A 27 8.73 -7.07 -2.99
N GLU A 28 8.14 -7.86 -2.10
CA GLU A 28 7.13 -8.86 -2.50
C GLU A 28 5.87 -8.18 -3.04
N PHE A 29 5.46 -7.08 -2.43
CA PHE A 29 4.30 -6.32 -2.90
C PHE A 29 4.56 -5.70 -4.29
N ALA A 30 5.77 -5.17 -4.53
CA ALA A 30 6.23 -4.73 -5.85
C ALA A 30 6.17 -5.87 -6.88
N ALA A 31 6.71 -7.04 -6.54
CA ALA A 31 6.70 -8.20 -7.42
C ALA A 31 5.27 -8.66 -7.77
N LYS A 32 4.37 -8.71 -6.78
CA LYS A 32 2.97 -9.13 -6.99
C LYS A 32 2.15 -8.13 -7.81
N THR A 33 2.31 -6.84 -7.55
CA THR A 33 1.58 -5.77 -8.25
C THR A 33 2.19 -5.44 -9.62
N GLY A 34 3.47 -5.76 -9.82
CA GLY A 34 4.25 -5.31 -10.98
C GLY A 34 4.62 -3.82 -10.92
N ILE A 35 4.47 -3.18 -9.76
CA ILE A 35 4.89 -1.79 -9.52
C ILE A 35 6.36 -1.80 -9.12
N SER A 36 7.16 -0.83 -9.58
CA SER A 36 8.55 -0.75 -9.16
C SER A 36 8.68 -0.50 -7.65
N LEU A 37 9.68 -1.13 -7.02
CA LEU A 37 9.95 -0.94 -5.59
C LEU A 37 10.11 0.54 -5.21
N SER A 38 10.78 1.33 -6.06
CA SER A 38 10.98 2.76 -5.86
C SER A 38 9.68 3.56 -5.89
N THR A 39 8.71 3.17 -6.72
CA THR A 39 7.39 3.80 -6.76
C THR A 39 6.61 3.46 -5.50
N ILE A 40 6.64 2.21 -5.04
CA ILE A 40 6.00 1.80 -3.78
C ILE A 40 6.59 2.58 -2.61
N GLN A 41 7.91 2.71 -2.50
CA GLN A 41 8.55 3.46 -1.42
C GLN A 41 8.13 4.93 -1.38
N ARG A 42 8.06 5.60 -2.54
CA ARG A 42 7.63 7.01 -2.63
C ARG A 42 6.14 7.15 -2.34
N ALA A 43 5.32 6.20 -2.77
CA ALA A 43 3.89 6.20 -2.50
C ALA A 43 3.59 5.93 -1.01
N GLU A 44 4.23 4.95 -0.39
CA GLU A 44 4.06 4.62 1.03
C GLU A 44 4.57 5.70 1.99
N SER A 45 5.51 6.53 1.54
CA SER A 45 5.97 7.70 2.29
C SER A 45 5.11 8.94 2.06
N GLY A 46 4.13 8.88 1.15
CA GLY A 46 3.29 10.03 0.76
C GLY A 46 4.00 11.06 -0.11
N GLN A 47 5.17 10.74 -0.65
CA GLN A 47 5.93 11.65 -1.51
C GLN A 47 5.33 11.79 -2.91
N ARG A 48 4.70 10.72 -3.42
CA ARG A 48 4.20 10.69 -4.81
C ARG A 48 3.08 9.67 -5.00
N GLU A 49 2.05 10.06 -5.73
CA GLU A 49 1.01 9.14 -6.20
C GLU A 49 1.59 8.19 -7.27
N PRO A 50 1.41 6.86 -7.14
CA PRO A 50 1.87 5.93 -8.16
C PRO A 50 1.05 6.09 -9.44
N ASN A 51 1.75 6.16 -10.58
CA ASN A 51 1.10 6.07 -11.88
C ASN A 51 1.03 4.60 -12.29
N LEU A 52 -0.16 4.02 -12.26
CA LEU A 52 -0.39 2.60 -12.52
C LEU A 52 -0.93 2.40 -13.93
N SER A 53 -0.34 1.45 -14.66
CA SER A 53 -0.98 0.92 -15.86
C SER A 53 -2.27 0.17 -15.48
N TYR A 54 -3.16 -0.03 -16.46
CA TYR A 54 -4.38 -0.81 -16.25
C TYR A 54 -4.09 -2.22 -15.70
N GLU A 55 -3.04 -2.88 -16.21
CA GLU A 55 -2.61 -4.19 -15.72
C GLU A 55 -2.13 -4.15 -14.27
N GLN A 56 -1.36 -3.13 -13.88
CA GLN A 56 -0.94 -2.92 -12.49
C GLN A 56 -2.12 -2.64 -11.57
N TRP A 57 -3.11 -1.86 -12.03
CA TRP A 57 -4.34 -1.60 -11.29
C TRP A 57 -5.16 -2.88 -11.06
N LYS A 58 -5.32 -3.74 -12.08
CA LYS A 58 -6.01 -5.04 -11.91
C LYS A 58 -5.32 -5.94 -10.89
N LYS A 59 -3.98 -6.00 -10.91
CA LYS A 59 -3.21 -6.77 -9.93
C LYS A 59 -3.35 -6.18 -8.53
N PHE A 60 -3.24 -4.86 -8.41
CA PHE A 60 -3.42 -4.15 -7.14
C PHE A 60 -4.81 -4.39 -6.55
N THR A 61 -5.88 -4.21 -7.31
CA THR A 61 -7.26 -4.41 -6.84
C THR A 61 -7.55 -5.86 -6.44
N SER A 62 -6.96 -6.83 -7.14
CA SER A 62 -7.02 -8.25 -6.75
C SER A 62 -6.37 -8.47 -5.38
N ILE A 63 -5.20 -7.89 -5.14
CA ILE A 63 -4.49 -7.99 -3.87
C ILE A 63 -5.22 -7.23 -2.76
N ALA A 64 -5.79 -6.05 -3.06
CA ALA A 64 -6.60 -5.29 -2.11
C ALA A 64 -7.79 -6.11 -1.61
N ARG A 65 -8.50 -6.81 -2.51
CA ARG A 65 -9.58 -7.74 -2.14
C ARG A 65 -9.10 -8.89 -1.27
N GLN A 66 -7.92 -9.46 -1.56
CA GLN A 66 -7.31 -10.50 -0.70
C GLN A 66 -6.98 -9.98 0.70
N ALA A 67 -6.66 -8.69 0.82
CA ALA A 67 -6.43 -8.01 2.08
C ALA A 67 -7.74 -7.59 2.79
N GLY A 68 -8.91 -7.90 2.22
CA GLY A 68 -10.22 -7.52 2.78
C GLY A 68 -10.67 -6.09 2.46
N PHE A 69 -9.97 -5.39 1.57
CA PHE A 69 -10.34 -4.04 1.14
C PHE A 69 -11.20 -4.11 -0.13
N ASP A 70 -12.25 -3.28 -0.16
CA ASP A 70 -13.06 -3.10 -1.35
C ASP A 70 -12.45 -2.00 -2.24
N PRO A 71 -11.95 -2.32 -3.45
CA PRO A 71 -11.33 -1.34 -4.34
C PRO A 71 -12.22 -0.14 -4.67
N GLU A 72 -13.54 -0.32 -4.72
CA GLU A 72 -14.50 0.74 -5.03
C GLU A 72 -14.69 1.73 -3.87
N LYS A 73 -14.20 1.39 -2.68
CA LYS A 73 -14.25 2.23 -1.47
C LYS A 73 -12.90 2.82 -1.10
N LEU A 74 -11.87 2.58 -1.91
CA LEU A 74 -10.56 3.20 -1.70
C LEU A 74 -10.65 4.70 -2.02
N PRO A 75 -9.84 5.53 -1.35
CA PRO A 75 -9.73 6.94 -1.71
C PRO A 75 -9.16 7.09 -3.12
N ASP A 76 -9.42 8.25 -3.74
CA ASP A 76 -8.96 8.59 -5.09
C ASP A 76 -7.42 8.57 -5.22
N ARG A 77 -6.69 8.70 -4.10
CA ARG A 77 -5.24 8.66 -4.05
C ARG A 77 -4.74 7.58 -3.11
N LEU A 78 -3.90 6.70 -3.64
CA LEU A 78 -3.30 5.60 -2.88
C LEU A 78 -2.15 6.05 -1.98
N SER A 79 -1.56 7.21 -2.27
CA SER A 79 -0.53 7.84 -1.43
C SER A 79 -1.10 8.73 -0.32
N GLU A 80 -2.43 8.93 -0.28
CA GLU A 80 -3.05 9.63 0.82
C GLU A 80 -2.97 8.81 2.09
N LYS A 81 -2.65 9.52 3.18
CA LYS A 81 -2.58 8.95 4.51
C LYS A 81 -3.98 8.94 5.11
N VAL A 82 -4.52 7.76 5.35
CA VAL A 82 -5.89 7.57 5.82
C VAL A 82 -5.88 6.81 7.14
N ALA A 83 -6.77 7.20 8.03
CA ALA A 83 -7.14 6.39 9.20
C ALA A 83 -8.35 5.56 8.76
N ILE A 84 -8.08 4.35 8.27
CA ILE A 84 -9.11 3.35 7.99
C ILE A 84 -9.05 2.31 9.10
#